data_AF-A0A4P5YGQ5-F1
#
_entry.id   AF-A0A4P5YGQ5-F1
#
_cell.length_a   1.000
_cell.length_b   1.000
_cell.length_c   1.000
_cell.angle_alpha   90.00
_cell.angle_beta   90.00
_cell.angle_gamma   90.00
#
_symmetry.space_group_name_H-M   'P 1'
#
loop_
_entity.id
_entity.type
_entity.pdbx_description
1 polymer ?
#
loop_
_entity_poly.entity_id
_entity_poly.type
_entity_poly.pdbx_seq_one_letter_code
_entity_poly.pdbx_strand_id
1 'polypeptide(L)'
;MAFTVPVVFAQTAPATKGDKAEKSPVFVRDVKFAQTPLGGQINKSNRMLVEIMSGDNPDPKALNKKWVDKVKVTVTQVYKTTSKKPEDWNYYRATATVLTIEANQPRSVVFYLPGDVVKRDVLHKEPDYYFVQLEVAGTEAPIFDAKGTLIAAQVRAVHKDIATKAAFDAAKDAADRGVVNTPGILRPQYLISLQDSLPIVPSSPEFIREDVSSR
;
A
#
# COMPACT_ATOMS: atom_id res chain seq x y z
N MET A 1 -42.01 6.86 37.03
CA MET A 1 -40.99 5.92 36.48
C MET A 1 -39.91 6.77 35.82
N ALA A 2 -38.72 6.83 36.42
CA ALA A 2 -37.57 7.56 35.87
C ALA A 2 -36.53 6.53 35.46
N PHE A 3 -36.17 6.50 34.18
CA PHE A 3 -35.13 5.63 33.63
C PHE A 3 -33.78 6.33 33.75
N THR A 4 -32.91 5.84 34.64
CA THR A 4 -31.49 6.20 34.71
C THR A 4 -30.70 5.34 33.73
N VAL A 5 -30.03 5.98 32.77
CA VAL A 5 -29.06 5.34 31.86
C VAL A 5 -27.67 5.44 32.49
N PRO A 6 -26.89 4.36 32.63
CA PRO A 6 -25.52 4.47 33.09
C PRO A 6 -24.62 4.94 31.94
N VAL A 7 -23.91 6.05 32.17
CA VAL A 7 -22.80 6.51 31.33
C VAL A 7 -21.62 5.56 31.58
N VAL A 8 -21.26 4.76 30.57
CA VAL A 8 -20.04 3.96 30.60
C VAL A 8 -18.86 4.87 30.24
N PHE A 9 -18.04 5.21 31.23
CA PHE A 9 -16.73 5.80 30.99
C PHE A 9 -15.82 4.75 30.36
N ALA A 10 -15.38 4.99 29.12
CA ALA A 10 -14.32 4.21 28.49
C ALA A 10 -13.02 4.42 29.29
N GLN A 11 -12.51 3.35 29.93
CA GLN A 11 -11.19 3.33 30.53
C GLN A 11 -10.14 3.39 29.41
N THR A 12 -9.44 4.52 29.31
CA THR A 12 -8.17 4.62 28.59
C THR A 12 -7.17 3.66 29.22
N ALA A 13 -6.75 2.64 28.47
CA ALA A 13 -5.68 1.73 28.88
C ALA A 13 -4.37 2.53 29.10
N PRO A 14 -3.57 2.21 30.13
CA PRO A 14 -2.34 2.92 30.40
C PRO A 14 -1.28 2.60 29.32
N ALA A 15 -0.63 3.66 28.83
CA ALA A 15 0.52 3.57 27.94
C ALA A 15 1.69 2.91 28.69
N THR A 16 2.06 1.69 28.31
CA THR A 16 3.29 1.05 28.76
C THR A 16 4.48 1.71 28.08
N LYS A 17 5.27 2.43 28.86
CA LYS A 17 6.64 2.85 28.53
C LYS A 17 7.48 1.62 28.18
N GLY A 18 8.07 1.65 26.99
CA GLY A 18 9.08 0.70 26.55
C GLY A 18 9.84 1.29 25.38
N ASP A 19 11.04 1.78 25.65
CA ASP A 19 12.02 2.14 24.63
C ASP A 19 12.31 0.93 23.73
N LYS A 20 11.69 0.91 22.56
CA LYS A 20 12.20 0.21 21.39
C LYS A 20 12.04 1.17 20.24
N ALA A 21 13.18 1.60 19.69
CA ALA A 21 13.20 2.27 18.39
C ALA A 21 12.31 1.49 17.43
N GLU A 22 11.32 2.19 16.91
CA GLU A 22 10.12 1.72 16.23
C GLU A 22 10.49 0.91 14.98
N LYS A 23 10.79 -0.38 15.16
CA LYS A 23 10.94 -1.30 14.04
C LYS A 23 9.54 -1.59 13.52
N SER A 24 9.20 -0.98 12.40
CA SER A 24 7.99 -1.28 11.65
C SER A 24 7.89 -2.80 11.45
N PRO A 25 6.81 -3.46 11.89
CA PRO A 25 6.69 -4.92 11.85
C PRO A 25 6.66 -5.47 10.43
N VAL A 26 6.25 -4.63 9.47
CA VAL A 26 6.34 -4.88 8.03
C VAL A 26 6.89 -3.63 7.36
N PHE A 27 7.70 -3.81 6.35
CA PHE A 27 8.29 -2.71 5.59
C PHE A 27 8.42 -3.07 4.11
N VAL A 28 8.54 -2.03 3.28
CA VAL A 28 8.76 -2.17 1.84
C VAL A 28 10.24 -2.37 1.58
N ARG A 29 10.63 -3.57 1.15
CA ARG A 29 12.01 -3.92 0.81
C ARG A 29 12.42 -3.30 -0.52
N ASP A 30 11.55 -3.37 -1.52
CA ASP A 30 11.82 -2.86 -2.86
C ASP A 30 10.53 -2.53 -3.63
N VAL A 31 10.66 -1.65 -4.61
CA VAL A 31 9.60 -1.29 -5.56
C VAL A 31 10.19 -1.27 -6.97
N LYS A 32 9.61 -2.07 -7.86
CA LYS A 32 10.04 -2.16 -9.26
C LYS A 32 8.91 -1.83 -10.22
N PHE A 33 9.24 -1.07 -11.26
CA PHE A 33 8.32 -0.72 -12.32
C PHE A 33 8.71 -1.39 -13.63
N ALA A 34 7.71 -1.95 -14.32
CA ALA A 34 7.88 -2.55 -15.64
C ALA A 34 6.74 -2.12 -16.56
N GLN A 35 7.02 -1.93 -17.85
CA GLN A 35 6.02 -1.66 -18.86
C GLN A 35 6.14 -2.69 -19.98
N THR A 36 5.25 -3.67 -19.98
CA THR A 36 5.30 -4.84 -20.87
C THR A 36 3.91 -5.23 -21.35
N PRO A 37 3.78 -5.82 -22.56
CA PRO A 37 2.55 -6.50 -22.96
C PRO A 37 2.16 -7.58 -21.94
N LEU A 38 0.87 -7.79 -21.70
CA LEU A 38 0.35 -8.85 -20.85
C LEU A 38 -0.72 -9.64 -21.60
N GLY A 39 -0.70 -10.97 -21.53
CA GLY A 39 -1.75 -11.83 -22.08
C GLY A 39 -2.06 -11.60 -23.56
N GLY A 40 -1.04 -11.36 -24.39
CA GLY A 40 -1.20 -11.10 -25.83
C GLY A 40 -1.79 -9.72 -26.18
N GLN A 41 -1.96 -8.81 -25.21
CA GLN A 41 -2.40 -7.45 -25.49
C GLN A 41 -1.39 -6.68 -26.34
N ILE A 42 -1.89 -5.90 -27.30
CA ILE A 42 -1.06 -5.02 -28.15
C ILE A 42 -0.47 -3.88 -27.33
N ASN A 43 -1.27 -3.31 -26.42
CA ASN A 43 -0.87 -2.18 -25.60
C ASN A 43 -0.09 -2.66 -24.37
N LYS A 44 1.03 -2.00 -24.06
CA LYS A 44 1.85 -2.33 -22.90
C LYS A 44 1.13 -1.91 -21.61
N SER A 45 1.08 -2.81 -20.64
CA SER A 45 0.58 -2.52 -19.29
C SER A 45 1.71 -2.01 -18.40
N ASN A 46 1.40 -1.11 -17.46
CA ASN A 46 2.33 -0.73 -16.39
C ASN A 46 2.16 -1.69 -15.22
N ARG A 47 3.26 -2.13 -14.63
CA ARG A 47 3.29 -3.00 -13.46
C ARG A 47 4.15 -2.37 -12.39
N MET A 48 3.66 -2.42 -11.16
CA MET A 48 4.38 -2.08 -9.94
C MET A 48 4.46 -3.32 -9.08
N LEU A 49 5.68 -3.86 -8.93
CA LEU A 49 5.97 -4.94 -8.00
C LEU A 49 6.43 -4.30 -6.70
N VAL A 50 5.67 -4.58 -5.62
CA VAL A 50 5.98 -4.15 -4.26
C VAL A 50 6.45 -5.38 -3.50
N GLU A 51 7.70 -5.34 -3.08
CA GLU A 51 8.27 -6.41 -2.27
C GLU A 51 8.23 -5.99 -0.80
N ILE A 52 7.44 -6.72 -0.02
CA ILE A 52 7.28 -6.50 1.42
C ILE A 52 8.04 -7.57 2.20
N MET A 53 8.48 -7.22 3.41
CA MET A 53 9.08 -8.16 4.34
C MET A 53 8.66 -7.79 5.76
N SER A 54 8.51 -8.79 6.62
CA SER A 54 8.24 -8.60 8.04
C SER A 54 9.48 -8.86 8.90
N GLY A 55 9.52 -8.18 10.05
CA GLY A 55 10.27 -8.65 11.21
C GLY A 55 9.46 -9.66 12.02
N ASP A 56 9.83 -9.87 13.29
CA ASP A 56 9.02 -10.68 14.21
C ASP A 56 7.66 -10.02 14.47
N ASN A 57 6.63 -10.84 14.69
CA ASN A 57 5.28 -10.37 14.99
C ASN A 57 5.28 -9.58 16.30
N PRO A 58 4.93 -8.27 16.25
CA PRO A 58 4.97 -7.40 17.42
C PRO A 58 3.84 -7.69 18.41
N ASP A 59 2.76 -8.38 17.99
CA ASP A 59 1.61 -8.64 18.84
C ASP A 59 2.02 -9.58 19.98
N PRO A 60 1.99 -9.14 21.25
CA PRO A 60 2.33 -9.98 22.40
C PRO A 60 1.52 -11.28 22.44
N LYS A 61 0.29 -11.29 21.90
CA LYS A 61 -0.64 -12.42 21.87
C LYS A 61 -0.52 -13.30 20.64
N ALA A 62 0.41 -13.01 19.72
CA ALA A 62 0.63 -13.81 18.53
C ALA A 62 0.90 -15.28 18.90
N LEU A 63 0.13 -16.21 18.32
CA LEU A 63 0.33 -17.65 18.48
C LEU A 63 1.71 -18.09 18.00
N ASN A 64 2.22 -17.43 16.95
CA ASN A 64 3.56 -17.66 16.44
C ASN A 64 4.24 -16.33 16.09
N LYS A 65 5.34 -16.02 16.79
CA LYS A 65 6.11 -14.78 16.59
C LYS A 65 6.78 -14.69 15.23
N LYS A 66 6.92 -15.80 14.51
CA LYS A 66 7.49 -15.83 13.16
C LYS A 66 6.50 -15.49 12.06
N TRP A 67 5.22 -15.29 12.36
CA TRP A 67 4.19 -15.06 11.34
C TRP A 67 3.42 -13.79 11.62
N VAL A 68 3.25 -12.95 10.60
CA VAL A 68 2.47 -11.72 10.66
C VAL A 68 1.26 -11.87 9.76
N ASP A 69 0.07 -11.74 10.31
CA ASP A 69 -1.19 -11.93 9.60
C ASP A 69 -1.82 -10.61 9.16
N LYS A 70 -2.68 -10.69 8.14
CA LYS A 70 -3.52 -9.59 7.64
C LYS A 70 -2.70 -8.34 7.31
N VAL A 71 -1.74 -8.51 6.42
CA VAL A 71 -0.89 -7.43 5.94
C VAL A 71 -1.55 -6.77 4.74
N LYS A 72 -2.14 -5.60 4.96
CA LYS A 72 -2.74 -4.78 3.91
C LYS A 72 -1.66 -3.94 3.24
N VAL A 73 -1.64 -3.96 1.92
CA VAL A 73 -0.74 -3.19 1.05
C VAL A 73 -1.60 -2.26 0.21
N THR A 74 -1.52 -0.96 0.47
CA THR A 74 -2.20 0.07 -0.31
C THR A 74 -1.16 0.83 -1.13
N VAL A 75 -1.32 0.80 -2.44
CA VAL A 75 -0.46 1.52 -3.39
C VAL A 75 -1.22 2.70 -3.93
N THR A 76 -0.55 3.86 -3.97
CA THR A 76 -1.01 5.03 -4.74
C THR A 76 0.07 5.40 -5.76
N GLN A 77 -0.29 5.40 -7.04
CA GLN A 77 0.52 5.94 -8.13
C GLN A 77 -0.09 7.27 -8.60
N VAL A 78 0.76 8.27 -8.81
CA VAL A 78 0.36 9.63 -9.18
C VAL A 78 1.01 10.01 -10.50
N TYR A 79 0.19 10.43 -11.45
CA TYR A 79 0.64 10.96 -12.74
C TYR A 79 0.16 12.41 -12.85
N LYS A 80 1.12 13.34 -12.92
CA LYS A 80 0.83 14.76 -13.01
C LYS A 80 0.14 15.06 -14.34
N THR A 81 -0.87 15.92 -14.28
CA THR A 81 -1.52 16.46 -15.46
C THR A 81 -0.99 17.87 -15.74
N THR A 82 -1.54 18.54 -16.74
CA THR A 82 -1.25 19.96 -16.98
C THR A 82 -1.87 20.88 -15.93
N SER A 83 -2.74 20.37 -15.05
CA SER A 83 -3.32 21.16 -13.97
C SER A 83 -2.28 21.55 -12.92
N LYS A 84 -2.39 22.79 -12.44
CA LYS A 84 -1.59 23.30 -11.31
C LYS A 84 -2.12 22.83 -9.95
N LYS A 85 -3.35 22.32 -9.91
CA LYS A 85 -3.98 21.81 -8.70
C LYS A 85 -3.64 20.33 -8.55
N PRO A 86 -2.97 19.91 -7.45
CA PRO A 86 -2.63 18.51 -7.25
C PRO A 86 -3.83 17.57 -7.33
N GLU A 87 -4.98 17.96 -6.77
CA GLU A 87 -6.22 17.17 -6.78
C GLU A 87 -6.78 16.85 -8.18
N ASP A 88 -6.33 17.57 -9.23
CA ASP A 88 -6.72 17.34 -10.63
C ASP A 88 -5.72 16.43 -11.37
N TRP A 89 -4.72 15.89 -10.68
CA TRP A 89 -3.82 14.89 -11.24
C TRP A 89 -4.49 13.52 -11.32
N ASN A 90 -3.87 12.59 -12.05
CA ASN A 90 -4.39 11.23 -12.17
C ASN A 90 -3.87 10.39 -11.00
N TYR A 91 -4.78 9.84 -10.20
CA TYR A 91 -4.49 9.03 -9.03
C TYR A 91 -5.00 7.60 -9.18
N TYR A 92 -4.07 6.65 -9.15
CA TYR A 92 -4.35 5.24 -9.28
C TYR A 92 -4.07 4.55 -7.95
N ARG A 93 -5.14 4.20 -7.22
CA ARG A 93 -5.04 3.56 -5.91
C ARG A 93 -5.62 2.16 -5.95
N ALA A 94 -4.92 1.23 -5.31
CA ALA A 94 -5.38 -0.13 -5.11
C ALA A 94 -4.87 -0.68 -3.78
N THR A 95 -5.63 -1.62 -3.26
CA THR A 95 -5.34 -2.30 -2.01
C THR A 95 -5.34 -3.80 -2.22
N ALA A 96 -4.43 -4.47 -1.54
CA ALA A 96 -4.27 -5.91 -1.53
C ALA A 96 -3.98 -6.39 -0.10
N THR A 97 -4.67 -7.42 0.37
CA THR A 97 -4.40 -8.00 1.68
C THR A 97 -3.69 -9.33 1.53
N VAL A 98 -2.49 -9.45 2.10
CA VAL A 98 -1.74 -10.71 2.24
C VAL A 98 -2.18 -11.37 3.53
N LEU A 99 -2.69 -12.61 3.45
CA LEU A 99 -3.24 -13.30 4.62
C LEU A 99 -2.20 -13.52 5.72
N THR A 100 -1.01 -14.00 5.35
CA THR A 100 0.07 -14.26 6.30
C THR A 100 1.44 -14.15 5.63
N ILE A 101 2.44 -13.66 6.37
CA ILE A 101 3.83 -13.58 5.93
C ILE A 101 4.77 -14.11 7.03
N GLU A 102 5.74 -14.92 6.65
CA GLU A 102 6.77 -15.39 7.57
C GLU A 102 7.86 -14.31 7.73
N ALA A 103 8.31 -14.11 8.98
CA ALA A 103 9.34 -13.16 9.34
C ALA A 103 10.61 -13.38 8.51
N ASN A 104 11.16 -12.29 7.99
CA ASN A 104 12.35 -12.25 7.14
C ASN A 104 12.23 -13.01 5.81
N GLN A 105 11.02 -13.41 5.41
CA GLN A 105 10.76 -13.93 4.06
C GLN A 105 10.05 -12.85 3.21
N PRO A 106 10.68 -12.39 2.12
CA PRO A 106 10.08 -11.38 1.26
C PRO A 106 8.88 -11.97 0.51
N ARG A 107 7.83 -11.15 0.35
CA ARG A 107 6.66 -11.46 -0.48
C ARG A 107 6.45 -10.33 -1.49
N SER A 108 6.17 -10.70 -2.72
CA SER A 108 5.89 -9.74 -3.79
C SER A 108 4.38 -9.61 -4.00
N VAL A 109 3.90 -8.38 -4.00
CA VAL A 109 2.54 -8.00 -4.40
C VAL A 109 2.64 -7.21 -5.69
N VAL A 110 1.89 -7.61 -6.72
CA VAL A 110 1.95 -6.94 -8.02
C VAL A 110 0.64 -6.20 -8.28
N PHE A 111 0.78 -4.93 -8.65
CA PHE A 111 -0.30 -4.06 -9.09
C PHE A 111 -0.09 -3.74 -10.56
N TYR A 112 -1.16 -3.71 -11.35
CA TYR A 112 -1.07 -3.42 -12.77
C TYR A 112 -2.12 -2.40 -13.23
N LEU A 113 -1.71 -1.57 -14.18
CA LEU A 113 -2.58 -0.72 -14.99
C LEU A 113 -2.73 -1.36 -16.37
N PRO A 114 -3.98 -1.66 -16.81
CA PRO A 114 -4.22 -2.27 -18.12
C PRO A 114 -3.65 -1.44 -19.27
N GLY A 115 -3.20 -2.10 -20.34
CA GLY A 115 -2.58 -1.43 -21.48
C GLY A 115 -3.46 -0.38 -22.15
N ASP A 116 -4.78 -0.57 -22.19
CA ASP A 116 -5.70 0.42 -22.75
C ASP A 116 -5.80 1.68 -21.90
N VAL A 117 -5.72 1.56 -20.57
CA VAL A 117 -5.66 2.71 -19.64
C VAL A 117 -4.34 3.44 -19.82
N VAL A 118 -3.22 2.69 -19.86
CA VAL A 118 -1.88 3.25 -20.11
C VAL A 118 -1.85 4.03 -21.42
N LYS A 119 -2.48 3.51 -22.49
CA LYS A 119 -2.55 4.18 -23.78
C LYS A 119 -3.49 5.39 -23.76
N ARG A 120 -4.70 5.26 -23.21
CA ARG A 120 -5.71 6.33 -23.15
C ARG A 120 -5.17 7.56 -22.41
N ASP A 121 -4.50 7.32 -21.29
CA ASP A 121 -4.04 8.38 -20.37
C ASP A 121 -2.57 8.74 -20.58
N VAL A 122 -1.91 8.15 -21.59
CA VAL A 122 -0.52 8.40 -21.99
C VAL A 122 0.45 8.22 -20.81
N LEU A 123 0.27 7.13 -20.06
CA LEU A 123 1.02 6.86 -18.84
C LEU A 123 2.43 6.36 -19.15
N HIS A 124 3.42 7.02 -18.59
CA HIS A 124 4.81 6.55 -18.61
C HIS A 124 5.03 5.40 -17.62
N LYS A 125 6.12 4.65 -17.78
CA LYS A 125 6.40 3.40 -17.05
C LYS A 125 6.39 3.59 -15.52
N GLU A 126 7.11 4.59 -15.03
CA GLU A 126 7.17 4.96 -13.62
C GLU A 126 6.19 6.11 -13.38
N PRO A 127 5.48 6.20 -12.26
CA PRO A 127 4.66 7.37 -11.96
C PRO A 127 5.54 8.55 -11.51
N ASP A 128 5.02 9.78 -11.63
CA ASP A 128 5.71 10.98 -11.12
C ASP A 128 5.94 10.89 -9.61
N TYR A 129 4.94 10.38 -8.88
CA TYR A 129 5.04 10.02 -7.48
C TYR A 129 4.40 8.66 -7.21
N TYR A 130 4.91 7.98 -6.20
CA TYR A 130 4.22 6.84 -5.61
C TYR A 130 4.43 6.83 -4.11
N PHE A 131 3.50 6.17 -3.43
CA PHE A 131 3.73 5.72 -2.07
C PHE A 131 2.97 4.43 -1.78
N VAL A 132 3.50 3.68 -0.83
CA VAL A 132 2.98 2.40 -0.35
C VAL A 132 2.70 2.54 1.13
N GLN A 133 1.45 2.32 1.52
CA GLN A 133 1.04 2.25 2.92
C GLN A 133 0.83 0.78 3.29
N LEU A 134 1.32 0.41 4.46
CA LEU A 134 1.20 -0.94 4.99
C LEU A 134 0.36 -0.89 6.26
N GLU A 135 -0.52 -1.87 6.44
CA GLU A 135 -1.25 -2.07 7.70
C GLU A 135 -1.10 -3.52 8.14
N VAL A 136 -0.97 -3.75 9.45
CA VAL A 136 -0.94 -5.08 10.06
C VAL A 136 -2.15 -5.21 10.97
N ALA A 137 -3.04 -6.14 10.65
CA ALA A 137 -4.27 -6.37 11.42
C ALA A 137 -5.07 -5.07 11.71
N GLY A 138 -5.08 -4.13 10.76
CA GLY A 138 -5.76 -2.84 10.87
C GLY A 138 -4.96 -1.73 11.57
N THR A 139 -3.71 -1.96 11.94
CA THR A 139 -2.79 -0.93 12.47
C THR A 139 -1.83 -0.49 11.38
N GLU A 140 -1.83 0.79 11.03
CA GLU A 140 -0.90 1.35 10.04
C GLU A 140 0.54 1.24 10.52
N ALA A 141 1.41 0.76 9.62
CA ALA A 141 2.83 0.67 9.86
C ALA A 141 3.46 2.06 9.63
N PRO A 142 4.25 2.59 10.57
CA PRO A 142 4.79 3.93 10.46
C PRO A 142 5.75 4.04 9.27
N ILE A 143 5.61 5.12 8.50
CA ILE A 143 6.57 5.52 7.45
C ILE A 143 7.62 6.47 8.04
N PHE A 144 7.19 7.35 8.95
CA PHE A 144 8.04 8.32 9.63
C PHE A 144 8.11 7.97 11.12
N ASP A 145 9.26 8.24 11.73
CA ASP A 145 9.43 8.13 13.18
C ASP A 145 8.69 9.25 13.93
N ALA A 146 8.68 9.18 15.26
CA ALA A 146 8.06 10.19 16.12
C ALA A 146 8.60 11.63 15.91
N LYS A 147 9.78 11.80 15.31
CA LYS A 147 10.38 13.11 15.00
C LYS A 147 10.03 13.58 13.58
N GLY A 148 9.32 12.77 12.81
CA GLY A 148 8.95 13.03 11.42
C GLY A 148 10.05 12.70 10.41
N THR A 149 11.05 11.89 10.80
CA THR A 149 12.12 11.43 9.91
C THR A 149 11.69 10.15 9.22
N LEU A 150 11.98 10.00 7.92
CA LEU A 150 11.68 8.78 7.17
C LEU A 150 12.42 7.59 7.79
N ILE A 151 11.68 6.54 8.14
CA ILE A 151 12.26 5.32 8.71
C ILE A 151 13.09 4.63 7.63
N ALA A 152 14.34 4.30 7.94
CA ALA A 152 15.28 3.73 6.95
C ALA A 152 14.76 2.47 6.26
N ALA A 153 14.04 1.60 6.99
CA ALA A 153 13.41 0.40 6.45
C ALA A 153 12.27 0.69 5.47
N GLN A 154 11.69 1.90 5.51
CA GLN A 154 10.55 2.33 4.68
C GLN A 154 10.98 3.29 3.57
N VAL A 155 12.28 3.48 3.32
CA VAL A 155 12.77 4.42 2.30
C VAL A 155 12.25 4.08 0.89
N ARG A 156 11.95 2.81 0.63
CA ARG A 156 11.36 2.34 -0.65
C ARG A 156 9.85 2.44 -0.69
N ALA A 157 9.19 2.74 0.43
CA ALA A 157 7.75 2.91 0.47
C ALA A 157 7.30 4.24 -0.13
N VAL A 158 8.20 5.22 -0.30
CA VAL A 158 7.86 6.59 -0.69
C VAL A 158 8.79 7.06 -1.81
N HIS A 159 8.25 7.74 -2.81
CA HIS A 159 9.06 8.37 -3.85
C HIS A 159 9.99 9.44 -3.27
N LYS A 160 11.23 9.53 -3.77
CA LYS A 160 12.28 10.42 -3.23
C LYS A 160 11.86 11.89 -3.12
N ASP A 161 11.01 12.37 -4.03
CA ASP A 161 10.58 13.77 -4.07
C ASP A 161 9.51 14.12 -3.02
N ILE A 162 8.95 13.11 -2.35
CA ILE A 162 7.99 13.26 -1.23
C ILE A 162 8.50 12.59 0.05
N ALA A 163 9.81 12.41 0.18
CA ALA A 163 10.46 11.70 1.30
C ALA A 163 10.47 12.48 2.64
N THR A 164 9.93 13.70 2.68
CA THR A 164 9.74 14.46 3.93
C THR A 164 8.30 14.29 4.42
N LYS A 165 8.09 14.29 5.74
CA LYS A 165 6.74 14.11 6.31
C LYS A 165 5.74 15.12 5.75
N ALA A 166 6.11 16.40 5.67
CA ALA A 166 5.23 17.44 5.15
C ALA A 166 4.85 17.22 3.67
N ALA A 167 5.82 16.83 2.83
CA ALA A 167 5.55 16.56 1.41
C ALA A 167 4.72 15.29 1.23
N PHE A 168 4.98 14.25 2.02
CA PHE A 168 4.19 13.02 2.04
C PHE A 168 2.75 13.28 2.47
N ASP A 169 2.53 13.98 3.58
CA ASP A 169 1.20 14.29 4.11
C ASP A 169 0.40 15.10 3.08
N ALA A 170 1.01 16.10 2.46
CA ALA A 170 0.38 16.89 1.40
C ALA A 170 0.04 16.05 0.16
N ALA A 171 0.94 15.16 -0.27
CA ALA A 171 0.70 14.26 -1.40
C ALA A 171 -0.41 13.24 -1.10
N LYS A 172 -0.44 12.71 0.13
CA LYS A 172 -1.47 11.79 0.61
C LYS A 172 -2.85 12.48 0.64
N ASP A 173 -2.92 13.67 1.22
CA ASP A 173 -4.14 14.47 1.30
C ASP A 173 -4.68 14.84 -0.10
N ALA A 174 -3.80 15.24 -1.02
CA ALA A 174 -4.18 15.47 -2.42
C ALA A 174 -4.69 14.19 -3.11
N ALA A 175 -4.04 13.05 -2.87
CA ALA A 175 -4.48 11.76 -3.39
C ALA A 175 -5.84 11.33 -2.82
N ASP A 176 -6.08 11.54 -1.53
CA ASP A 176 -7.35 11.20 -0.89
C ASP A 176 -8.53 11.98 -1.52
N ARG A 177 -8.29 13.21 -2.00
CA ARG A 177 -9.28 13.97 -2.79
C ARG A 177 -9.34 13.55 -4.26
N GLY A 178 -8.19 13.33 -4.90
CA GLY A 178 -8.10 13.12 -6.34
C GLY A 178 -8.46 11.71 -6.81
N VAL A 179 -8.38 10.70 -5.94
CA VAL A 179 -8.76 9.31 -6.26
C VAL A 179 -10.24 9.21 -6.66
N VAL A 180 -11.11 10.06 -6.11
CA VAL A 180 -12.55 10.08 -6.46
C VAL A 180 -12.78 10.51 -7.91
N ASN A 181 -11.88 11.31 -8.47
CA ASN A 181 -12.02 11.89 -9.80
C ASN A 181 -11.34 11.07 -10.90
N THR A 182 -10.55 10.05 -10.55
CA THR A 182 -9.79 9.25 -11.53
C THR A 182 -10.60 8.02 -11.95
N PRO A 183 -11.06 7.92 -13.21
CA PRO A 183 -11.91 6.82 -13.68
C PRO A 183 -11.14 5.50 -13.92
N GLY A 184 -9.82 5.50 -13.70
CA GLY A 184 -8.94 4.37 -13.97
C GLY A 184 -8.73 3.49 -12.75
N ILE A 185 -8.89 2.18 -12.91
CA ILE A 185 -8.75 1.20 -11.83
C ILE A 185 -7.33 0.62 -11.87
N LEU A 186 -6.52 0.92 -10.86
CA LEU A 186 -5.35 0.12 -10.54
C LEU A 186 -5.85 -1.22 -10.01
N ARG A 187 -5.37 -2.33 -10.57
CA ARG A 187 -5.83 -3.66 -10.17
C ARG A 187 -4.72 -4.44 -9.49
N PRO A 188 -4.96 -5.04 -8.31
CA PRO A 188 -4.05 -6.03 -7.78
C PRO A 188 -4.12 -7.30 -8.65
N GLN A 189 -2.99 -7.97 -8.87
CA GLN A 189 -2.85 -9.08 -9.82
C GLN A 189 -3.39 -10.42 -9.27
N TYR A 190 -4.66 -10.46 -8.83
CA TYR A 190 -5.27 -11.68 -8.26
C TYR A 190 -6.20 -12.43 -9.22
N LEU A 191 -6.36 -11.97 -10.46
CA LEU A 191 -7.33 -12.52 -11.41
C LEU A 191 -6.78 -12.83 -12.81
N ILE A 192 -5.46 -12.78 -13.01
CA ILE A 192 -4.86 -13.14 -14.30
C ILE A 192 -3.81 -14.22 -14.05
N SER A 193 -4.12 -15.45 -14.53
CA SER A 193 -3.13 -16.49 -14.73
C SER A 193 -2.14 -16.01 -15.78
N LEU A 194 -1.07 -15.34 -15.34
CA LEU A 194 0.02 -14.90 -16.20
C LEU A 194 0.98 -16.07 -16.36
N GLN A 195 0.67 -16.96 -17.31
CA GLN A 195 1.51 -18.11 -17.64
C GLN A 195 2.87 -17.75 -18.24
N ASP A 196 3.11 -16.48 -18.59
CA ASP A 196 4.35 -16.09 -19.25
C ASP A 196 5.28 -15.27 -18.34
N SER A 197 6.26 -15.97 -17.76
CA SER A 197 7.63 -15.51 -17.44
C SER A 197 7.91 -14.60 -16.23
N LEU A 198 7.04 -14.51 -15.23
CA LEU A 198 7.43 -13.98 -13.92
C LEU A 198 7.98 -15.10 -13.02
N PRO A 199 8.91 -14.83 -12.07
CA PRO A 199 9.10 -15.76 -10.96
C PRO A 199 7.73 -15.95 -10.34
N ILE A 200 7.26 -17.20 -10.42
CA ILE A 200 5.90 -17.61 -10.10
C ILE A 200 5.53 -17.00 -8.76
N VAL A 201 4.75 -15.91 -8.77
CA VAL A 201 3.84 -15.66 -7.65
C VAL A 201 2.81 -16.74 -7.88
N PRO A 202 2.83 -17.85 -7.10
CA PRO A 202 1.81 -18.87 -7.29
C PRO A 202 0.47 -18.15 -7.22
N SER A 203 -0.50 -18.60 -8.02
CA SER A 203 -1.89 -18.19 -7.89
C SER A 203 -2.37 -18.61 -6.50
N SER A 204 -1.96 -17.86 -5.48
CA SER A 204 -2.10 -18.26 -4.10
C SER A 204 -3.46 -17.76 -3.65
N PRO A 205 -4.32 -18.62 -3.08
CA PRO A 205 -5.62 -18.24 -2.53
C PRO A 205 -5.51 -17.30 -1.31
N GLU A 206 -4.31 -16.80 -1.02
CA GLU A 206 -3.92 -16.05 0.17
C GLU A 206 -4.12 -14.54 0.04
N PHE A 207 -4.89 -14.08 -0.94
CA PHE A 207 -5.12 -12.68 -1.18
C PHE A 207 -6.61 -12.34 -1.26
N ILE A 208 -7.03 -11.34 -0.49
CA ILE A 208 -8.42 -10.85 -0.46
C ILE A 208 -8.48 -9.47 -1.13
N ARG A 209 -9.45 -9.28 -2.04
CA ARG A 209 -9.78 -8.00 -2.67
C ARG A 209 -10.62 -7.16 -1.72
N GLU A 210 -10.15 -5.96 -1.39
CA GLU A 210 -10.97 -4.90 -0.81
C GLU A 210 -11.26 -3.87 -1.90
N ASP A 211 -12.51 -3.82 -2.37
CA ASP A 211 -12.94 -2.75 -3.25
C ASP A 211 -13.10 -1.47 -2.43
N VAL A 212 -12.51 -0.37 -2.90
CA VAL A 212 -12.79 0.95 -2.35
C VAL A 212 -14.28 1.22 -2.62
N SER A 213 -15.07 1.27 -1.55
CA SER A 213 -16.48 1.64 -1.66
C SER A 213 -16.55 3.06 -2.21
N SER A 214 -16.99 3.22 -3.46
CA SER A 214 -17.49 4.51 -3.95
C SER A 214 -18.73 4.83 -3.12
N ARG A 215 -18.62 5.80 -2.21
CA ARG A 215 -19.79 6.50 -1.69
C ARG A 215 -20.06 7.70 -2.57
#